data_AF-A0A7J4S2I8-F1
#
_entry.id   AF-A0A7J4S2I8-F1
#
_cell.length_a   1.000
_cell.length_b   1.000
_cell.length_c   1.000
_cell.angle_alpha   90.00
_cell.angle_beta   90.00
_cell.angle_gamma   90.00
#
_symmetry.space_group_name_H-M   'P 1'
#
loop_
_entity.id
_entity.type
_entity.pdbx_description
1 polymer ?
#
loop_
_entity_poly.entity_id
_entity_poly.type
_entity_poly.pdbx_seq_one_letter_code
_entity_poly.pdbx_strand_id
1 'polypeptide(L)'
;MAEEDLALKEAYLEGRLLGLNELIGILRDSMDEEGSTQTTIFKSVVAHISSEMQEILDELKVAHGASHPVIKEASVAVKAMAKEAARIPESKPAAEVAPIVRKNVEIADDLMKNLMALKEKPKA
;
A
#
# COMPACT_ATOMS: atom_id res chain seq x y z
N MET A 1 11.05 13.22 25.98
CA MET A 1 9.60 13.12 25.66
C MET A 1 9.38 13.14 24.15
N ALA A 2 9.82 14.16 23.39
CA ALA A 2 9.58 14.21 21.94
C ALA A 2 10.24 13.10 21.09
N GLU A 3 11.42 12.59 21.47
CA GLU A 3 12.10 11.52 20.71
C GLU A 3 11.50 10.13 20.95
N GLU A 4 11.00 9.87 22.15
CA GLU A 4 10.36 8.61 22.53
C GLU A 4 8.99 8.45 21.85
N ASP A 5 8.25 9.56 21.73
CA ASP A 5 6.99 9.63 20.98
C ASP A 5 7.20 9.40 19.47
N LEU A 6 8.32 9.86 18.91
CA LEU A 6 8.67 9.62 17.51
C LEU A 6 9.02 8.16 17.26
N ALA A 7 9.85 7.54 18.11
CA ALA A 7 10.23 6.14 17.99
C ALA A 7 9.01 5.19 18.11
N LEU A 8 8.09 5.47 19.05
CA LEU A 8 6.84 4.71 19.19
C LEU A 8 5.95 4.86 17.96
N LYS A 9 5.83 6.08 17.43
CA LYS A 9 5.04 6.34 16.22
C LYS A 9 5.64 5.64 15.00
N GLU A 10 6.96 5.63 14.87
CA GLU A 10 7.67 4.92 13.83
C GLU A 10 7.47 3.40 13.90
N ALA A 11 7.53 2.82 15.09
CA ALA A 11 7.25 1.39 15.31
C ALA A 11 5.79 1.03 14.97
N TYR A 12 4.84 1.91 15.32
CA TYR A 12 3.43 1.75 14.96
C TYR A 12 3.22 1.76 13.43
N LEU A 13 3.81 2.73 12.73
CA LEU A 13 3.74 2.81 11.27
C LEU A 13 4.37 1.60 10.59
N GLU A 14 5.47 1.08 11.13
CA GLU A 14 6.10 -0.14 10.65
C GLU A 14 5.20 -1.36 10.83
N GLY A 15 4.56 -1.53 12.00
CA GLY A 15 3.60 -2.59 12.22
C GLY A 15 2.44 -2.55 11.20
N ARG A 16 1.94 -1.36 10.86
CA ARG A 16 0.92 -1.19 9.82
C ARG A 16 1.44 -1.57 8.43
N LEU A 17 2.66 -1.15 8.07
CA LEU A 17 3.29 -1.52 6.81
C LEU A 17 3.51 -3.03 6.70
N LEU A 18 3.94 -3.69 7.77
CA LEU A 18 4.10 -5.15 7.80
C LEU A 18 2.76 -5.89 7.63
N GLY A 19 1.70 -5.43 8.31
CA GLY A 19 0.35 -5.99 8.13
C GLY A 19 -0.18 -5.81 6.71
N LEU A 20 0.08 -4.67 6.07
CA LEU A 20 -0.23 -4.46 4.66
C LEU A 20 0.53 -5.42 3.75
N ASN A 21 1.79 -5.70 4.06
CA ASN A 21 2.59 -6.65 3.30
C ASN A 21 2.03 -8.07 3.37
N GLU A 22 1.56 -8.50 4.54
CA GLU A 22 0.87 -9.78 4.69
C GLU A 22 -0.42 -9.83 3.86
N LEU A 23 -1.25 -8.78 3.90
CA LEU A 23 -2.48 -8.69 3.10
C LEU A 23 -2.19 -8.74 1.59
N ILE A 24 -1.11 -8.10 1.15
CA ILE A 24 -0.64 -8.13 -0.23
C ILE A 24 -0.20 -9.55 -0.63
N GLY A 25 0.52 -10.25 0.26
CA GLY A 25 0.90 -11.65 0.07
C GLY A 25 -0.32 -12.56 -0.08
N ILE A 26 -1.28 -12.46 0.84
CA ILE A 26 -2.54 -13.23 0.79
C ILE A 26 -3.30 -12.97 -0.51
N LEU A 27 -3.38 -11.70 -0.93
CA LEU A 27 -4.04 -11.31 -2.17
C LEU A 27 -3.34 -11.91 -3.40
N ARG A 28 -1.99 -11.91 -3.42
CA ARG A 28 -1.21 -12.53 -4.49
C ARG A 28 -1.46 -14.03 -4.57
N ASP A 29 -1.35 -14.71 -3.44
CA ASP A 29 -1.49 -16.17 -3.39
C ASP A 29 -2.93 -16.59 -3.76
N SER A 30 -3.94 -15.82 -3.35
CA SER A 30 -5.35 -16.02 -3.73
C SER A 30 -5.64 -15.80 -5.23
N MET A 31 -4.75 -15.11 -5.97
CA MET A 31 -4.86 -14.93 -7.41
C MET A 31 -4.22 -16.07 -8.22
N ASP A 32 -3.34 -16.85 -7.60
CA ASP A 32 -2.69 -18.00 -8.22
C ASP A 32 -3.50 -19.30 -8.03
N GLU A 33 -4.47 -19.33 -7.11
CA GLU A 33 -5.43 -20.44 -6.96
C GLU A 33 -6.44 -20.47 -8.13
N GLU A 34 -6.39 -21.54 -8.95
CA GLU A 34 -7.34 -21.80 -10.03
C GLU A 34 -8.79 -21.81 -9.50
N GLY A 35 -9.62 -20.88 -9.98
CA GLY A 35 -11.05 -20.81 -9.63
C GLY A 35 -11.46 -19.62 -8.78
N SER A 36 -10.53 -18.71 -8.43
CA SER A 36 -10.90 -17.45 -7.80
C SER A 36 -11.87 -16.66 -8.70
N THR A 37 -13.12 -16.53 -8.23
CA THR A 37 -14.23 -15.84 -8.91
C THR A 37 -14.53 -14.48 -8.26
N GLN A 38 -13.65 -14.02 -7.36
CA GLN A 38 -13.99 -12.99 -6.39
C GLN A 38 -13.39 -11.63 -6.76
N THR A 39 -13.74 -11.12 -7.95
CA THR A 39 -13.39 -9.75 -8.41
C THR A 39 -13.72 -8.69 -7.35
N THR A 40 -14.84 -8.85 -6.65
CA THR A 40 -15.25 -7.96 -5.56
C THR A 40 -14.26 -7.97 -4.40
N ILE A 41 -13.73 -9.15 -4.03
CA ILE A 41 -12.72 -9.26 -2.97
C ILE A 41 -11.42 -8.59 -3.42
N PHE A 42 -10.95 -8.88 -4.62
CA PHE A 42 -9.74 -8.24 -5.14
C PHE A 42 -9.84 -6.72 -5.16
N LYS A 43 -10.96 -6.19 -5.63
CA LYS A 43 -11.23 -4.75 -5.62
C LYS A 43 -11.28 -4.19 -4.20
N SER A 44 -11.98 -4.86 -3.29
CA SER A 44 -12.10 -4.43 -1.89
C SER A 44 -10.75 -4.42 -1.18
N VAL A 45 -9.92 -5.43 -1.40
CA VAL A 45 -8.59 -5.54 -0.77
C VAL A 45 -7.65 -4.48 -1.33
N VAL A 46 -7.59 -4.27 -2.65
CA VAL A 46 -6.77 -3.19 -3.23
C VAL A 46 -7.23 -1.82 -2.74
N ALA A 47 -8.54 -1.58 -2.64
CA ALA A 47 -9.08 -0.35 -2.09
C ALA A 47 -8.64 -0.15 -0.62
N HIS A 48 -8.74 -1.18 0.21
CA HIS A 48 -8.29 -1.14 1.60
C HIS A 48 -6.79 -0.85 1.71
N ILE A 49 -5.94 -1.58 0.96
CA ILE A 49 -4.49 -1.35 0.93
C ILE A 49 -4.19 0.10 0.55
N SER A 50 -4.83 0.63 -0.50
CA SER A 50 -4.60 2.01 -0.95
C SER A 50 -5.04 3.05 0.09
N SER A 51 -6.10 2.79 0.85
CA SER A 51 -6.56 3.68 1.93
C SER A 51 -5.56 3.72 3.08
N GLU A 52 -5.17 2.54 3.57
CA GLU A 52 -4.20 2.41 4.67
C GLU A 52 -2.84 3.03 4.30
N MET A 53 -2.35 2.79 3.08
CA MET A 53 -1.13 3.43 2.60
C MET A 53 -1.26 4.96 2.52
N GLN A 54 -2.44 5.48 2.14
CA GLN A 54 -2.65 6.92 2.11
C GLN A 54 -2.60 7.53 3.51
N GLU A 55 -3.17 6.86 4.52
CA GLU A 55 -3.11 7.29 5.91
C GLU A 55 -1.67 7.27 6.45
N ILE A 56 -0.92 6.20 6.20
CA ILE A 56 0.50 6.09 6.58
C ILE A 56 1.30 7.23 5.94
N LEU A 57 1.05 7.54 4.67
CA LEU A 57 1.71 8.66 4.00
C LEU A 57 1.33 10.01 4.60
N ASP A 58 0.08 10.20 5.01
CA ASP A 58 -0.35 11.44 5.66
C ASP A 58 0.33 11.62 7.02
N GLU A 59 0.53 10.54 7.76
CA GLU A 59 1.32 10.57 8.99
C GLU A 59 2.82 10.85 8.74
N LEU A 60 3.41 10.24 7.70
CA LEU A 60 4.81 10.47 7.34
C LEU A 60 5.06 11.88 6.80
N LYS A 61 4.08 12.50 6.12
CA LYS A 61 4.16 13.91 5.69
C LYS A 61 4.34 14.86 6.87
N VAL A 62 3.70 14.56 8.00
CA VAL A 62 3.85 15.36 9.23
C VAL A 62 5.27 15.26 9.77
N ALA A 63 5.90 14.09 9.69
CA ALA A 63 7.24 13.84 10.23
C ALA A 63 8.39 14.30 9.31
N HIS A 64 8.28 14.05 8.00
CA HIS A 64 9.37 14.24 7.03
C HIS A 64 9.11 15.33 5.98
N GLY A 65 7.90 15.91 5.97
CA GLY A 65 7.49 16.93 5.01
C GLY A 65 6.92 16.36 3.71
N ALA A 66 5.86 17.00 3.21
CA ALA A 66 5.14 16.53 2.02
C ALA A 66 5.93 16.62 0.70
N SER A 67 7.03 17.36 0.68
CA SER A 67 7.93 17.51 -0.46
C SER A 67 9.01 16.42 -0.53
N HIS A 68 9.09 15.51 0.45
CA HIS A 68 10.08 14.42 0.41
C HIS A 68 9.87 13.54 -0.84
N PRO A 69 10.91 13.26 -1.65
CA PRO A 69 10.78 12.55 -2.93
C PRO A 69 10.00 11.23 -2.82
N VAL A 70 10.36 10.39 -1.85
CA VAL A 70 9.69 9.11 -1.59
C VAL A 70 8.23 9.28 -1.21
N ILE A 71 7.87 10.28 -0.39
CA ILE A 71 6.48 10.54 0.00
C ILE A 71 5.67 11.01 -1.21
N LYS A 72 6.27 11.83 -2.07
CA LYS A 72 5.64 12.32 -3.29
C LYS A 72 5.39 11.18 -4.28
N GLU A 73 6.39 10.34 -4.53
CA GLU A 73 6.29 9.16 -5.40
C GLU A 73 5.26 8.18 -4.87
N ALA A 74 5.31 7.87 -3.56
CA ALA A 74 4.34 7.01 -2.91
C ALA A 74 2.92 7.54 -2.97
N SER A 75 2.73 8.85 -2.77
CA SER A 75 1.41 9.48 -2.88
C SER A 75 0.84 9.41 -4.30
N VAL A 76 1.69 9.49 -5.33
CA VAL A 76 1.25 9.35 -6.73
C VAL A 76 0.82 7.92 -7.01
N ALA A 77 1.62 6.95 -6.57
CA ALA A 77 1.39 5.54 -6.81
C ALA A 77 0.16 5.01 -6.05
N VAL A 78 -0.03 5.38 -4.77
CA VAL A 78 -1.24 5.05 -3.99
C VAL A 78 -2.52 5.58 -4.66
N LYS A 79 -2.48 6.83 -5.16
CA LYS A 79 -3.61 7.41 -5.91
C LYS A 79 -3.88 6.69 -7.22
N ALA A 80 -2.83 6.22 -7.91
CA ALA A 80 -2.98 5.45 -9.14
C ALA A 80 -3.64 4.09 -8.86
N MET A 81 -3.21 3.39 -7.80
CA MET A 81 -3.82 2.11 -7.38
C MET A 81 -5.31 2.28 -7.03
N ALA A 82 -5.64 3.29 -6.20
CA ALA A 82 -7.02 3.57 -5.82
C ALA A 82 -7.90 3.85 -7.05
N LYS A 83 -7.36 4.61 -8.02
CA LYS A 83 -8.05 4.95 -9.27
C LYS A 83 -8.21 3.74 -10.19
N GLU A 84 -7.19 2.88 -10.30
CA GLU A 84 -7.27 1.64 -11.08
C GLU A 84 -8.28 0.66 -10.46
N ALA A 85 -8.28 0.50 -9.14
CA ALA A 85 -9.25 -0.33 -8.42
C ALA A 85 -10.70 0.16 -8.59
N ALA A 86 -10.93 1.46 -8.49
CA ALA A 86 -12.25 2.06 -8.68
C ALA A 86 -12.81 1.85 -10.09
N ARG A 87 -11.93 1.71 -11.10
CA ARG A 87 -12.30 1.51 -12.51
C ARG A 87 -12.61 0.06 -12.87
N ILE A 88 -12.32 -0.89 -11.99
CA ILE A 88 -12.64 -2.31 -12.23
C ILE A 88 -14.16 -2.50 -12.05
N PRO A 89 -14.88 -2.90 -13.12
CA PRO A 89 -16.29 -3.29 -13.03
C PRO A 89 -16.41 -4.56 -12.19
N GLU A 90 -17.44 -4.63 -11.34
CA GLU A 90 -17.70 -5.84 -10.52
C GLU A 90 -18.01 -7.07 -11.37
N SER A 91 -18.58 -6.86 -12.57
CA SER A 91 -18.89 -7.90 -13.53
C SER A 91 -17.68 -8.40 -14.33
N LYS A 92 -16.49 -7.82 -14.13
CA LYS A 92 -15.30 -8.19 -14.88
C LYS A 92 -14.77 -9.55 -14.37
N PRO A 93 -14.44 -10.50 -15.26
CA PRO A 93 -13.91 -11.79 -14.84
C PRO A 93 -12.63 -11.64 -14.02
N ALA A 94 -12.49 -12.42 -12.94
CA ALA A 94 -11.33 -12.37 -12.06
C ALA A 94 -10.00 -12.58 -12.80
N ALA A 95 -9.98 -13.45 -13.82
CA ALA A 95 -8.81 -13.67 -14.69
C ALA A 95 -8.34 -12.41 -15.43
N GLU A 96 -9.25 -11.49 -15.78
CA GLU A 96 -8.91 -10.22 -16.42
C GLU A 96 -8.58 -9.09 -15.42
N VAL A 97 -8.90 -9.31 -14.14
CA VAL A 97 -8.65 -8.39 -13.03
C VAL A 97 -7.31 -8.72 -12.37
N ALA A 98 -6.94 -10.00 -12.31
CA ALA A 98 -5.72 -10.48 -11.69
C ALA A 98 -4.44 -9.77 -12.17
N PRO A 99 -4.22 -9.46 -13.46
CA PRO A 99 -3.03 -8.71 -13.89
C PRO A 99 -2.97 -7.29 -13.32
N ILE A 100 -4.12 -6.61 -13.24
CA ILE A 100 -4.22 -5.24 -12.68
C ILE A 100 -3.93 -5.27 -11.18
N VAL A 101 -4.47 -6.27 -10.50
CA VAL A 101 -4.30 -6.45 -9.06
C VAL A 101 -2.86 -6.85 -8.72
N ARG A 102 -2.24 -7.75 -9.49
CA ARG A 102 -0.81 -8.10 -9.36
C ARG A 102 0.09 -6.88 -9.50
N LYS A 103 -0.15 -6.04 -10.51
CA LYS A 103 0.59 -4.78 -10.68
C LYS A 103 0.43 -3.85 -9.47
N ASN A 104 -0.79 -3.71 -8.93
CA ASN A 104 -1.03 -2.89 -7.74
C ASN A 104 -0.35 -3.47 -6.49
N VAL A 105 -0.30 -4.79 -6.37
CA VAL A 105 0.44 -5.52 -5.33
C VAL A 105 1.94 -5.25 -5.42
N GLU A 106 2.54 -5.33 -6.61
CA GLU A 106 3.97 -5.04 -6.83
C GLU A 106 4.31 -3.59 -6.48
N ILE A 107 3.47 -2.64 -6.93
CA ILE A 107 3.62 -1.23 -6.58
C ILE A 107 3.56 -1.04 -5.06
N ALA A 108 2.62 -1.69 -4.39
CA ALA A 108 2.50 -1.59 -2.94
C ALA A 108 3.73 -2.16 -2.22
N ASP A 109 4.27 -3.30 -2.65
CA ASP A 109 5.50 -3.90 -2.13
C ASP A 109 6.72 -2.97 -2.27
N ASP A 110 6.92 -2.40 -3.45
CA ASP A 110 8.01 -1.45 -3.70
C ASP A 110 7.87 -0.18 -2.84
N LEU A 111 6.66 0.32 -2.69
CA LEU A 111 6.40 1.47 -1.82
C LEU A 111 6.69 1.16 -0.36
N MET A 112 6.29 -0.01 0.15
CA MET A 112 6.58 -0.41 1.52
C MET A 112 8.10 -0.49 1.76
N LYS A 113 8.87 -1.07 0.83
CA LYS A 113 10.34 -1.09 0.91
C LYS A 113 10.94 0.32 0.97
N ASN A 114 10.46 1.22 0.11
CA ASN A 114 10.93 2.60 0.07
C ASN A 114 10.56 3.38 1.34
N LEU A 115 9.38 3.14 1.91
CA LEU A 115 8.92 3.77 3.15
C LEU A 115 9.66 3.23 4.38
N MET A 116 9.98 1.93 4.40
CA MET A 116 10.84 1.34 5.44
C MET A 116 12.27 1.90 5.37
N ALA A 117 12.84 2.04 4.17
CA ALA A 117 14.17 2.64 3.98
C ALA A 117 14.23 4.13 4.39
N LEU A 118 13.10 4.83 4.39
CA LEU A 118 12.99 6.22 4.84
C LEU A 118 13.21 6.36 6.36
N LYS A 119 12.97 5.28 7.12
CA LYS A 119 13.23 5.20 8.56
C LYS A 119 14.72 5.08 8.88
N GLU A 120 15.50 4.45 8.00
CA GLU A 120 16.95 4.25 8.20
C GLU A 120 17.78 5.53 7.95
N LYS A 121 17.18 6.54 7.32
CA LYS A 121 17.82 7.84 7.08
C LYS A 121 17.14 8.92 7.93
N PRO A 122 17.60 9.14 9.18
CA PRO A 122 17.17 10.30 9.93
C PRO A 122 17.58 11.58 9.19
N LYS A 123 16.73 12.60 9.29
CA LYS A 123 16.76 13.93 8.64
C LYS A 123 18.16 14.36 8.16
N ALA A 124 18.23 14.76 6.88
CA ALA A 124 19.26 15.71 6.44
C ALA A 124 19.04 17.09 7.09
#